data_AF-A0A376CIP7-F1
#
_entry.id   AF-A0A376CIP7-F1
#
_cell.length_a   1.000
_cell.length_b   1.000
_cell.length_c   1.000
_cell.angle_alpha   90.00
_cell.angle_beta   90.00
_cell.angle_gamma   90.00
#
_symmetry.space_group_name_H-M   'P 1'
#
loop_
_entity.id
_entity.type
_entity.pdbx_description
1 polymer ?
#
loop_
_entity_poly.entity_id
_entity_poly.type
_entity_poly.pdbx_seq_one_letter_code
_entity_poly.pdbx_strand_id
1 'polypeptide(L)'
;MLIVLPPSETKASGGEHDPMSLSFPQLDPVREDIMADLAALPIDEQLTALKLSDRQRPEAEANLTLTTAPVMPAIYRYTGVLYDALQADSLSDEALKRLAIGSALFGVVRADDMIPKYRLSAGSKLPRRTDGSTPTMKARWGSHITKALQDTGGFIVDMRSGAYQQLGKVPGAMTVRVESVQDDGSRKVVSHFNKFYKGELARVLAGSPQNADSVEGVAEIAETAGMQVEVTGSELTLVVKP
;
A
#
# COMPACT_ATOMS: atom_id res chain seq x y z
N MET A 1 5.71 -13.17 -9.43
CA MET A 1 5.74 -12.24 -8.29
C MET A 1 4.47 -11.44 -8.13
N LEU A 2 4.19 -11.01 -6.90
CA LEU A 2 3.23 -9.96 -6.54
C LEU A 2 4.00 -8.81 -5.86
N ILE A 3 3.82 -7.59 -6.36
CA ILE A 3 4.47 -6.38 -5.85
C ILE A 3 3.47 -5.65 -4.96
N VAL A 4 3.78 -5.53 -3.66
CA VAL A 4 2.90 -4.91 -2.68
C VAL A 4 3.39 -3.51 -2.35
N LEU A 5 2.71 -2.50 -2.90
CA LEU A 5 3.02 -1.09 -2.73
C LEU A 5 2.51 -0.56 -1.38
N PRO A 6 3.18 0.46 -0.80
CA PRO A 6 2.58 1.23 0.29
C PRO A 6 1.40 2.05 -0.24
N PRO A 7 0.36 2.30 0.58
CA PRO A 7 -0.68 3.25 0.21
C PRO A 7 -0.15 4.69 0.25
N SER A 8 -0.95 5.61 -0.26
CA SER A 8 -0.77 7.04 -0.02
C SER A 8 -1.80 7.61 0.96
N GLU A 9 -1.42 8.68 1.65
CA GLU A 9 -2.36 9.46 2.45
C GLU A 9 -3.34 10.21 1.55
N THR A 10 -2.81 10.83 0.48
CA THR A 10 -3.58 11.56 -0.52
C THR A 10 -4.26 10.59 -1.47
N LYS A 11 -5.50 10.93 -1.83
CA LYS A 11 -6.32 10.14 -2.75
C LYS A 11 -7.00 11.04 -3.76
N ALA A 12 -7.13 10.55 -4.99
CA ALA A 12 -7.90 11.20 -6.03
C ALA A 12 -9.37 11.32 -5.60
N SER A 13 -10.02 12.42 -6.00
CA SER A 13 -11.46 12.62 -5.87
C SER A 13 -12.20 12.03 -7.07
N GLY A 14 -13.52 11.89 -6.98
CA GLY A 14 -14.34 11.32 -8.06
C GLY A 14 -14.35 9.79 -8.07
N GLY A 15 -14.67 9.23 -9.23
CA GLY A 15 -14.91 7.80 -9.45
C GLY A 15 -16.27 7.57 -10.09
N GLU A 16 -16.68 6.31 -10.15
CA GLU A 16 -17.93 5.84 -10.73
C GLU A 16 -18.87 5.37 -9.62
N HIS A 17 -20.18 5.48 -9.84
CA HIS A 17 -21.21 5.07 -8.87
C HIS A 17 -21.52 3.57 -8.98
N ASP A 18 -20.48 2.76 -8.91
CA ASP A 18 -20.55 1.31 -8.92
C ASP A 18 -20.34 0.74 -7.51
N PRO A 19 -20.76 -0.52 -7.24
CA PRO A 19 -20.40 -1.20 -6.01
C PRO A 19 -18.88 -1.34 -5.87
N MET A 20 -18.38 -1.34 -4.63
CA MET A 20 -17.03 -1.79 -4.35
C MET A 20 -16.82 -3.21 -4.89
N SER A 21 -15.66 -3.46 -5.48
CA SER A 21 -15.22 -4.77 -5.94
C SER A 21 -13.83 -5.01 -5.40
N LEU A 22 -13.71 -5.93 -4.44
CA LEU A 22 -12.47 -6.15 -3.68
C LEU A 22 -11.98 -7.58 -3.84
N SER A 23 -10.69 -7.70 -4.17
CA SER A 23 -9.96 -8.95 -4.08
C SER A 23 -9.78 -9.38 -2.62
N PHE A 24 -9.37 -10.62 -2.41
CA PHE A 24 -9.12 -11.21 -1.09
C PHE A 24 -10.38 -11.23 -0.19
N PRO A 25 -11.46 -11.94 -0.58
CA PRO A 25 -12.72 -11.93 0.16
C PRO A 25 -12.61 -12.46 1.59
N GLN A 26 -11.56 -13.24 1.90
CA GLN A 26 -11.27 -13.65 3.28
C GLN A 26 -10.95 -12.49 4.23
N LEU A 27 -10.73 -11.28 3.71
CA LEU A 27 -10.53 -10.05 4.49
C LEU A 27 -11.84 -9.31 4.79
N ASP A 28 -12.93 -9.62 4.07
CA ASP A 28 -14.20 -8.87 4.13
C ASP A 28 -14.80 -8.76 5.53
N PRO A 29 -14.82 -9.82 6.37
CA PRO A 29 -15.35 -9.68 7.73
C PRO A 29 -14.63 -8.61 8.57
N VAL A 30 -13.31 -8.47 8.39
CA VAL A 30 -12.52 -7.44 9.09
C VAL A 30 -12.73 -6.07 8.45
N ARG A 31 -12.85 -6.00 7.12
CA ARG A 31 -13.14 -4.75 6.38
C ARG A 31 -14.47 -4.17 6.83
N GLU A 32 -15.52 -4.98 6.87
CA GLU A 32 -16.87 -4.58 7.27
C GLU A 32 -16.90 -4.07 8.72
N ASP A 33 -16.23 -4.76 9.64
CA ASP A 33 -16.11 -4.33 11.05
C ASP A 33 -15.43 -2.94 11.16
N ILE A 34 -14.28 -2.77 10.50
CA ILE A 34 -13.54 -1.50 10.52
C ILE A 34 -14.34 -0.37 9.84
N MET A 35 -14.96 -0.63 8.68
CA MET A 35 -15.76 0.36 7.97
C MET A 35 -16.96 0.81 8.79
N ALA A 36 -17.68 -0.13 9.41
CA ALA A 36 -18.86 0.19 10.22
C ALA A 36 -18.48 0.95 11.49
N ASP A 37 -17.39 0.56 12.17
CA ASP A 37 -16.87 1.31 13.32
C ASP A 37 -16.44 2.72 12.92
N LEU A 38 -15.71 2.86 11.81
CA LEU A 38 -15.21 4.15 11.34
C LEU A 38 -16.35 5.10 10.91
N ALA A 39 -17.34 4.60 10.17
CA ALA A 39 -18.46 5.39 9.67
C ALA A 39 -19.43 5.83 10.78
N ALA A 40 -19.49 5.09 11.90
CA ALA A 40 -20.35 5.44 13.03
C ALA A 40 -19.74 6.49 13.97
N LEU A 41 -18.42 6.73 13.89
CA LEU A 41 -17.77 7.73 14.73
C LEU A 41 -18.17 9.14 14.31
N PRO A 42 -18.59 10.01 15.27
CA PRO A 42 -18.79 11.42 15.00
C PRO A 42 -17.55 12.06 14.37
N ILE A 43 -17.76 13.05 13.49
CA ILE A 43 -16.66 13.66 12.72
C ILE A 43 -15.55 14.20 13.63
N ASP A 44 -15.89 14.87 14.73
CA ASP A 44 -14.88 15.43 15.64
C ASP A 44 -14.07 14.34 16.38
N GLU A 45 -14.71 13.20 16.68
CA GLU A 45 -14.01 12.03 17.21
C GLU A 45 -13.09 11.40 16.15
N GLN A 46 -13.52 11.34 14.88
CA GLN A 46 -12.67 10.90 13.79
C GLN A 46 -11.46 11.82 13.61
N LEU A 47 -11.64 13.14 13.65
CA LEU A 47 -10.53 14.10 13.56
C LEU A 47 -9.47 13.81 14.64
N THR A 48 -9.92 13.54 15.87
CA THR A 48 -9.05 13.19 16.99
C THR A 48 -8.37 11.83 16.79
N ALA A 49 -9.14 10.78 16.49
CA ALA A 49 -8.64 9.41 16.36
C ALA A 49 -7.68 9.23 15.18
N LEU A 50 -7.91 9.99 14.10
CA LEU A 50 -7.12 9.95 12.87
C LEU A 50 -6.02 11.02 12.84
N LYS A 51 -5.92 11.85 13.89
CA LYS A 51 -4.96 12.96 14.01
C LYS A 51 -5.05 13.94 12.83
N LEU A 52 -6.27 14.28 12.44
CA LEU A 52 -6.56 15.20 11.35
C LEU A 52 -6.78 16.61 11.92
N SER A 53 -6.30 17.61 11.20
CA SER A 53 -6.66 19.00 11.47
C SER A 53 -8.06 19.32 10.96
N ASP A 54 -8.69 20.41 11.42
CA ASP A 54 -9.98 20.86 10.90
C ASP A 54 -9.99 21.09 9.38
N ARG A 55 -8.85 21.48 8.80
CA ARG A 55 -8.69 21.61 7.34
C ARG A 55 -8.87 20.30 6.59
N GLN A 56 -8.72 19.17 7.28
CA GLN A 56 -8.88 17.82 6.75
C GLN A 56 -10.23 17.20 7.12
N ARG A 57 -11.19 17.98 7.65
CA ARG A 57 -12.56 17.52 7.92
C ARG A 57 -13.24 16.81 6.75
N PRO A 58 -13.07 17.24 5.48
CA PRO A 58 -13.62 16.50 4.34
C PRO A 58 -13.10 15.05 4.21
N GLU A 59 -11.91 14.75 4.74
CA GLU A 59 -11.37 13.39 4.76
C GLU A 59 -12.08 12.49 5.79
N ALA A 60 -12.55 13.07 6.91
CA ALA A 60 -13.38 12.36 7.88
C ALA A 60 -14.82 12.20 7.38
N GLU A 61 -15.38 13.22 6.71
CA GLU A 61 -16.70 13.14 6.07
C GLU A 61 -16.76 12.03 5.01
N ALA A 62 -15.69 11.83 4.23
CA ALA A 62 -15.60 10.75 3.26
C ALA A 62 -15.80 9.36 3.89
N ASN A 63 -15.37 9.18 5.15
CA ASN A 63 -15.53 7.90 5.86
C ASN A 63 -16.99 7.58 6.23
N LEU A 64 -17.90 8.55 6.24
CA LEU A 64 -19.31 8.33 6.58
C LEU A 64 -20.09 7.63 5.45
N THR A 65 -19.56 7.65 4.23
CA THR A 65 -20.26 7.20 3.01
C THR A 65 -19.52 6.08 2.29
N LEU A 66 -18.63 5.35 2.97
CA LEU A 66 -17.74 4.34 2.35
C LEU A 66 -18.47 3.32 1.49
N THR A 67 -19.68 2.92 1.87
CA THR A 67 -20.46 1.90 1.15
C THR A 67 -21.25 2.45 -0.04
N THR A 68 -21.36 3.77 -0.18
CA THR A 68 -22.17 4.45 -1.22
C THR A 68 -21.38 5.46 -2.04
N ALA A 69 -20.15 5.77 -1.64
CA ALA A 69 -19.30 6.74 -2.30
C ALA A 69 -18.82 6.22 -3.67
N PRO A 70 -18.53 7.12 -4.63
CA PRO A 70 -17.93 6.72 -5.90
C PRO A 70 -16.63 5.95 -5.72
N VAL A 71 -16.45 4.90 -6.50
CA VAL A 71 -15.29 4.01 -6.49
C VAL A 71 -14.43 4.20 -7.73
N MET A 72 -13.15 3.85 -7.64
CA MET A 72 -12.25 3.77 -8.80
C MET A 72 -11.17 2.73 -8.52
N PRO A 73 -10.44 2.25 -9.53
CA PRO A 73 -9.37 1.29 -9.32
C PRO A 73 -8.36 1.81 -8.29
N ALA A 74 -7.94 0.96 -7.36
CA ALA A 74 -7.07 1.35 -6.25
C ALA A 74 -5.77 2.02 -6.74
N ILE A 75 -5.24 1.57 -7.88
CA ILE A 75 -4.03 2.14 -8.48
C ILE A 75 -4.17 3.61 -8.87
N TYR A 76 -5.40 4.05 -9.21
CA TYR A 76 -5.73 5.44 -9.52
C TYR A 76 -6.30 6.20 -8.32
N ARG A 77 -6.79 5.49 -7.29
CA ARG A 77 -7.28 6.13 -6.06
C ARG A 77 -6.14 6.74 -5.26
N TYR A 78 -5.00 6.08 -5.10
CA TYR A 78 -3.87 6.62 -4.34
C TYR A 78 -2.99 7.52 -5.20
N THR A 79 -2.54 8.65 -4.66
CA THR A 79 -1.77 9.66 -5.42
C THR A 79 -0.48 10.06 -4.73
N GLY A 80 0.40 10.77 -5.44
CA GLY A 80 1.63 11.36 -4.91
C GLY A 80 2.87 10.57 -5.27
N VAL A 81 4.02 11.02 -4.80
CA VAL A 81 5.38 10.71 -5.31
C VAL A 81 5.62 9.28 -5.83
N LEU A 82 5.18 8.24 -5.10
CA LEU A 82 5.35 6.86 -5.57
C LEU A 82 4.48 6.55 -6.78
N TYR A 83 3.20 6.93 -6.74
CA TYR A 83 2.23 6.69 -7.80
C TYR A 83 2.52 7.57 -9.02
N ASP A 84 3.02 8.78 -8.80
CA ASP A 84 3.48 9.66 -9.89
C ASP A 84 4.68 9.02 -10.64
N ALA A 85 5.63 8.43 -9.92
CA ALA A 85 6.78 7.73 -10.51
C ALA A 85 6.43 6.35 -11.09
N LEU A 86 5.40 5.70 -10.55
CA LEU A 86 4.88 4.43 -11.06
C LEU A 86 4.24 4.58 -12.44
N GLN A 87 3.69 5.77 -12.75
CA GLN A 87 3.06 6.09 -14.04
C GLN A 87 2.11 4.96 -14.50
N ALA A 88 1.11 4.64 -13.69
CA ALA A 88 0.23 3.47 -13.89
C ALA A 88 -0.42 3.45 -15.28
N ASP A 89 -0.72 4.61 -15.88
CA ASP A 89 -1.28 4.74 -17.24
C ASP A 89 -0.36 4.23 -18.35
N SER A 90 0.94 4.07 -18.07
CA SER A 90 1.92 3.50 -19.00
C SER A 90 2.03 1.98 -18.93
N LEU A 91 1.40 1.34 -17.95
CA LEU A 91 1.44 -0.10 -17.73
C LEU A 91 0.28 -0.79 -18.45
N SER A 92 0.53 -2.01 -18.95
CA SER A 92 -0.53 -2.86 -19.48
C SER A 92 -1.38 -3.48 -18.37
N ASP A 93 -2.57 -3.96 -18.71
CA ASP A 93 -3.45 -4.67 -17.76
C ASP A 93 -2.75 -5.87 -17.09
N GLU A 94 -1.92 -6.61 -17.85
CA GLU A 94 -1.13 -7.72 -17.32
C GLU A 94 -0.06 -7.25 -16.32
N ALA A 95 0.54 -6.08 -16.53
CA ALA A 95 1.45 -5.48 -15.57
C ALA A 95 0.71 -5.03 -14.30
N LEU A 96 -0.48 -4.43 -14.44
CA LEU A 96 -1.30 -4.00 -13.30
C LEU A 96 -1.74 -5.19 -12.42
N LYS A 97 -2.01 -6.37 -12.99
CA LYS A 97 -2.33 -7.59 -12.22
C LYS A 97 -1.22 -8.02 -11.26
N ARG A 98 0.04 -7.61 -11.51
CA ARG A 98 1.19 -7.88 -10.63
C ARG A 98 1.27 -6.94 -9.44
N LEU A 99 0.41 -5.93 -9.37
CA LEU A 99 0.41 -4.91 -8.32
C LEU A 99 -0.71 -5.15 -7.31
N ALA A 100 -0.35 -4.96 -6.05
CA ALA A 100 -1.28 -4.86 -4.93
C ALA A 100 -0.84 -3.70 -4.03
N ILE A 101 -1.76 -3.18 -3.22
CA ILE A 101 -1.53 -2.02 -2.37
C ILE A 101 -1.95 -2.37 -0.95
N GLY A 102 -1.02 -2.23 0.00
CA GLY A 102 -1.35 -2.38 1.42
C GLY A 102 -2.31 -1.27 1.86
N SER A 103 -3.30 -1.57 2.68
CA SER A 103 -4.31 -0.61 3.13
C SER A 103 -4.62 -0.79 4.60
N ALA A 104 -4.73 0.32 5.35
CA ALA A 104 -5.15 0.25 6.74
C ALA A 104 -6.64 -0.16 6.88
N LEU A 105 -7.48 0.26 5.93
CA LEU A 105 -8.91 0.00 5.91
C LEU A 105 -9.25 -1.33 5.23
N PHE A 106 -8.56 -1.65 4.13
CA PHE A 106 -8.86 -2.82 3.30
C PHE A 106 -7.87 -3.98 3.47
N GLY A 107 -6.81 -3.78 4.25
CA GLY A 107 -5.75 -4.76 4.49
C GLY A 107 -4.76 -4.83 3.33
N VAL A 108 -5.21 -5.39 2.21
CA VAL A 108 -4.55 -5.35 0.90
C VAL A 108 -5.62 -5.36 -0.19
N VAL A 109 -5.36 -4.65 -1.29
CA VAL A 109 -6.22 -4.59 -2.48
C VAL A 109 -5.37 -4.79 -3.73
N ARG A 110 -5.93 -5.36 -4.81
CA ARG A 110 -5.29 -5.38 -6.13
C ARG A 110 -5.36 -3.99 -6.78
N ALA A 111 -4.55 -3.76 -7.81
CA ALA A 111 -4.54 -2.49 -8.54
C ALA A 111 -5.90 -2.12 -9.15
N ASP A 112 -6.66 -3.12 -9.59
CA ASP A 112 -7.96 -3.02 -10.24
C ASP A 112 -9.16 -3.09 -9.27
N ASP A 113 -8.92 -3.31 -7.97
CA ASP A 113 -9.99 -3.28 -6.97
C ASP A 113 -10.63 -1.89 -6.90
N MET A 114 -11.97 -1.84 -6.97
CA MET A 114 -12.75 -0.61 -6.98
C MET A 114 -12.97 -0.13 -5.54
N ILE A 115 -12.31 0.97 -5.15
CA ILE A 115 -12.33 1.49 -3.79
C ILE A 115 -12.82 2.95 -3.69
N PRO A 116 -13.53 3.31 -2.60
CA PRO A 116 -13.95 4.68 -2.35
C PRO A 116 -12.77 5.53 -1.87
N LYS A 117 -12.98 6.85 -1.85
CA LYS A 117 -12.11 7.74 -1.09
C LYS A 117 -12.35 7.52 0.41
N TYR A 118 -11.28 7.42 1.19
CA TYR A 118 -11.34 7.21 2.63
C TYR A 118 -10.09 7.76 3.33
N ARG A 119 -10.17 7.92 4.65
CA ARG A 119 -9.02 8.26 5.50
C ARG A 119 -8.91 7.33 6.70
N LEU A 120 -7.89 6.48 6.67
CA LEU A 120 -7.46 5.65 7.79
C LEU A 120 -5.97 5.30 7.58
N SER A 121 -5.16 5.38 8.64
CA SER A 121 -3.72 5.12 8.58
C SER A 121 -3.34 3.91 9.44
N ALA A 122 -2.19 3.29 9.15
CA ALA A 122 -1.73 2.09 9.87
C ALA A 122 -1.61 2.29 11.41
N GLY A 123 -1.30 3.51 11.84
CA GLY A 123 -1.17 3.87 13.26
C GLY A 123 -2.48 4.27 13.95
N SER A 124 -3.60 4.33 13.23
CA SER A 124 -4.90 4.70 13.78
C SER A 124 -5.40 3.66 14.79
N LYS A 125 -6.22 4.12 15.74
CA LYS A 125 -6.98 3.26 16.64
C LYS A 125 -8.40 3.75 16.67
N LEU A 126 -9.36 2.83 16.54
CA LEU A 126 -10.78 3.15 16.45
C LEU A 126 -11.52 2.41 17.57
N PRO A 127 -12.40 3.09 18.34
CA PRO A 127 -13.34 2.42 19.23
C PRO A 127 -14.19 1.41 18.46
N ARG A 128 -14.40 0.23 19.05
CA ARG A 128 -15.37 -0.76 18.58
C ARG A 128 -16.77 -0.37 19.00
N ARG A 129 -17.74 -0.42 18.09
CA ARG A 129 -19.16 -0.24 18.44
C ARG A 129 -19.70 -1.33 19.35
N THR A 130 -19.10 -2.51 19.32
CA THR A 130 -19.56 -3.69 20.06
C THR A 130 -19.22 -3.65 21.55
N ASP A 131 -18.04 -3.11 21.92
CA ASP A 131 -17.53 -3.17 23.31
C ASP A 131 -16.77 -1.92 23.77
N GLY A 132 -16.63 -0.89 22.92
CA GLY A 132 -15.90 0.34 23.23
C GLY A 132 -14.37 0.20 23.26
N SER A 133 -13.82 -1.00 23.07
CA SER A 133 -12.36 -1.20 23.05
C SER A 133 -11.73 -0.48 21.85
N THR A 134 -10.50 0.01 22.02
CA THR A 134 -9.81 0.81 20.98
C THR A 134 -8.52 0.11 20.51
N PRO A 135 -8.63 -1.06 19.83
CA PRO A 135 -7.47 -1.83 19.40
C PRO A 135 -6.67 -1.10 18.31
N THR A 136 -5.39 -1.45 18.19
CA THR A 136 -4.56 -1.04 17.06
C THR A 136 -5.04 -1.70 15.77
N MET A 137 -4.77 -1.10 14.60
CA MET A 137 -5.07 -1.76 13.32
C MET A 137 -4.35 -3.10 13.18
N LYS A 138 -3.11 -3.23 13.70
CA LYS A 138 -2.40 -4.52 13.77
C LYS A 138 -3.21 -5.58 14.52
N ALA A 139 -3.79 -5.23 15.67
CA ALA A 139 -4.61 -6.15 16.45
C ALA A 139 -5.93 -6.50 15.74
N ARG A 140 -6.53 -5.56 15.01
CA ARG A 140 -7.73 -5.83 14.20
C ARG A 140 -7.44 -6.78 13.05
N TRP A 141 -6.34 -6.58 12.32
CA TRP A 141 -5.96 -7.44 11.20
C TRP A 141 -5.41 -8.80 11.64
N GLY A 142 -4.73 -8.89 12.78
CA GLY A 142 -4.18 -10.14 13.30
C GLY A 142 -3.25 -10.81 12.28
N SER A 143 -3.64 -12.00 11.79
CA SER A 143 -2.93 -12.74 10.75
C SER A 143 -3.61 -12.72 9.38
N HIS A 144 -4.76 -12.03 9.23
CA HIS A 144 -5.58 -12.12 8.02
C HIS A 144 -4.85 -11.60 6.78
N ILE A 145 -4.18 -10.45 6.87
CA ILE A 145 -3.38 -9.89 5.75
C ILE A 145 -2.22 -10.84 5.40
N THR A 146 -1.54 -11.39 6.40
CA THR A 146 -0.43 -12.34 6.19
C THR A 146 -0.91 -13.56 5.42
N LYS A 147 -2.02 -14.18 5.86
CA LYS A 147 -2.61 -15.36 5.21
C LYS A 147 -3.05 -15.03 3.78
N ALA A 148 -3.78 -13.92 3.59
CA ALA A 148 -4.25 -13.51 2.27
C ALA A 148 -3.12 -13.30 1.25
N LEU A 149 -1.98 -12.77 1.69
CA LEU A 149 -0.79 -12.63 0.85
C LEU A 149 -0.10 -13.99 0.61
N GLN A 150 0.04 -14.84 1.62
CA GLN A 150 0.62 -16.19 1.46
C GLN A 150 -0.19 -17.08 0.53
N ASP A 151 -1.52 -17.01 0.60
CA ASP A 151 -2.44 -17.80 -0.23
C ASP A 151 -2.33 -17.47 -1.73
N THR A 152 -1.69 -16.34 -2.09
CA THR A 152 -1.39 -16.05 -3.50
C THR A 152 -0.35 -17.00 -4.11
N GLY A 153 0.43 -17.71 -3.28
CA GLY A 153 1.41 -18.72 -3.69
C GLY A 153 2.62 -18.19 -4.48
N GLY A 154 2.68 -16.88 -4.78
CA GLY A 154 3.74 -16.27 -5.57
C GLY A 154 4.84 -15.64 -4.71
N PHE A 155 5.99 -15.38 -5.33
CA PHE A 155 7.05 -14.57 -4.73
C PHE A 155 6.56 -13.14 -4.44
N ILE A 156 6.76 -12.63 -3.23
CA ILE A 156 6.26 -11.33 -2.81
C ILE A 156 7.40 -10.33 -2.70
N VAL A 157 7.24 -9.20 -3.39
CA VAL A 157 8.07 -8.00 -3.24
C VAL A 157 7.30 -7.00 -2.39
N ASP A 158 7.61 -6.94 -1.09
CA ASP A 158 6.93 -6.08 -0.13
C ASP A 158 7.61 -4.71 -0.03
N MET A 159 7.07 -3.74 -0.78
CA MET A 159 7.56 -2.37 -0.80
C MET A 159 6.87 -1.48 0.25
N ARG A 160 5.92 -2.02 1.03
CA ARG A 160 5.20 -1.27 2.06
C ARG A 160 6.15 -0.66 3.08
N SER A 161 5.77 0.48 3.67
CA SER A 161 6.54 1.01 4.81
C SER A 161 6.38 0.09 6.02
N GLY A 162 7.33 0.16 6.96
CA GLY A 162 7.34 -0.70 8.14
C GLY A 162 6.02 -0.68 8.93
N ALA A 163 5.36 0.48 9.05
CA ALA A 163 4.07 0.58 9.72
C ALA A 163 2.97 -0.28 9.04
N TYR A 164 2.96 -0.34 7.70
CA TYR A 164 2.00 -1.14 6.94
C TYR A 164 2.40 -2.61 6.87
N GLN A 165 3.69 -2.93 6.79
CA GLN A 165 4.18 -4.31 6.93
C GLN A 165 3.76 -4.91 8.28
N GLN A 166 3.76 -4.11 9.34
CA GLN A 166 3.36 -4.57 10.69
C GLN A 166 1.86 -4.86 10.84
N LEU A 167 1.01 -4.44 9.91
CA LEU A 167 -0.40 -4.85 9.88
C LEU A 167 -0.58 -6.32 9.48
N GLY A 168 0.39 -6.87 8.74
CA GLY A 168 0.41 -8.24 8.27
C GLY A 168 1.75 -8.55 7.64
N LYS A 169 2.70 -8.99 8.49
CA LYS A 169 4.05 -9.33 8.05
C LYS A 169 4.00 -10.65 7.29
N VAL A 170 4.62 -10.71 6.12
CA VAL A 170 4.71 -11.93 5.33
C VAL A 170 6.10 -12.55 5.49
N PRO A 171 6.23 -13.70 6.17
CA PRO A 171 7.52 -14.39 6.28
C PRO A 171 8.06 -14.76 4.90
N GLY A 172 9.35 -14.51 4.66
CA GLY A 172 10.00 -14.82 3.39
C GLY A 172 9.73 -13.83 2.25
N ALA A 173 8.88 -12.82 2.44
CA ALA A 173 8.74 -11.75 1.46
C ALA A 173 10.03 -10.94 1.36
N MET A 174 10.40 -10.60 0.13
CA MET A 174 11.51 -9.70 -0.15
C MET A 174 11.14 -8.26 0.21
N THR A 175 12.07 -7.49 0.74
CA THR A 175 11.88 -6.06 1.03
C THR A 175 12.76 -5.18 0.17
N VAL A 176 12.34 -3.92 -0.03
CA VAL A 176 13.11 -2.92 -0.77
C VAL A 176 13.48 -1.75 0.13
N ARG A 177 14.77 -1.41 0.10
CA ARG A 177 15.39 -0.24 0.72
C ARG A 177 15.99 0.67 -0.35
N VAL A 178 16.08 1.96 -0.07
CA VAL A 178 16.69 2.96 -0.96
C VAL A 178 17.76 3.72 -0.20
N GLU A 179 18.98 3.73 -0.72
CA GLU A 179 20.13 4.41 -0.13
C GLU A 179 20.83 5.29 -1.16
N SER A 180 21.20 6.50 -0.74
CA SER A 180 22.02 7.40 -1.55
C SER A 180 23.49 7.22 -1.19
N VAL A 181 24.34 7.10 -2.21
CA VAL A 181 25.79 7.18 -2.06
C VAL A 181 26.18 8.65 -2.20
N GLN A 182 26.78 9.20 -1.15
CA GLN A 182 27.30 10.57 -1.16
C GLN A 182 28.62 10.64 -1.95
N ASP A 183 29.07 11.85 -2.29
CA ASP A 183 30.33 12.06 -3.03
C ASP A 183 31.57 11.50 -2.31
N ASP A 184 31.52 11.39 -0.99
CA ASP A 184 32.56 10.79 -0.16
C ASP A 184 32.49 9.25 -0.05
N GLY A 185 31.54 8.63 -0.76
CA GLY A 185 31.28 7.19 -0.75
C GLY A 185 30.45 6.70 0.44
N SER A 186 30.08 7.57 1.39
CA SER A 186 29.23 7.21 2.52
C SER A 186 27.78 6.97 2.08
N ARG A 187 27.05 6.14 2.84
CA ARG A 187 25.64 5.82 2.56
C ARG A 187 24.72 6.51 3.52
N LYS A 188 23.63 7.05 2.97
CA LYS A 188 22.54 7.64 3.74
C LYS A 188 21.21 7.11 3.23
N VAL A 189 20.33 6.75 4.14
CA VAL A 189 18.94 6.42 3.80
C VAL A 189 18.28 7.65 3.20
N VAL A 190 17.74 7.50 2.00
CA VAL A 190 17.02 8.57 1.34
C VAL A 190 15.61 8.62 1.90
N SER A 191 15.23 9.66 2.63
CA SER A 191 13.87 9.77 3.15
C SER A 191 12.91 10.42 2.15
N HIS A 192 13.33 11.47 1.45
CA HIS A 192 12.47 12.24 0.55
C HIS A 192 12.16 11.52 -0.77
N PHE A 193 13.16 10.92 -1.44
CA PHE A 193 12.98 10.24 -2.73
C PHE A 193 12.76 8.72 -2.65
N ASN A 194 12.72 8.11 -1.45
CA ASN A 194 12.45 6.67 -1.32
C ASN A 194 11.13 6.25 -1.99
N LYS A 195 10.10 7.09 -1.92
CA LYS A 195 8.83 6.85 -2.62
C LYS A 195 8.98 6.87 -4.13
N PHE A 196 9.75 7.82 -4.65
CA PHE A 196 9.99 7.99 -6.09
C PHE A 196 10.68 6.75 -6.66
N TYR A 197 11.83 6.37 -6.10
CA TYR A 197 12.59 5.21 -6.58
C TYR A 197 11.86 3.88 -6.42
N LYS A 198 11.04 3.72 -5.37
CA LYS A 198 10.15 2.56 -5.25
C LYS A 198 9.05 2.54 -6.32
N GLY A 199 8.54 3.70 -6.72
CA GLY A 199 7.60 3.83 -7.83
C GLY A 199 8.24 3.42 -9.16
N GLU A 200 9.46 3.91 -9.43
CA GLU A 200 10.21 3.52 -10.62
C GLU A 200 10.52 2.01 -10.66
N LEU A 201 11.03 1.46 -9.55
CA LEU A 201 11.28 0.02 -9.46
C LEU A 201 9.99 -0.79 -9.65
N ALA A 202 8.89 -0.39 -9.02
CA ALA A 202 7.61 -1.06 -9.20
C ALA A 202 7.14 -1.03 -10.67
N ARG A 203 7.30 0.10 -11.37
CA ARG A 203 6.99 0.22 -12.81
C ARG A 203 7.84 -0.75 -13.64
N VAL A 204 9.15 -0.79 -13.38
CA VAL A 204 10.09 -1.70 -14.05
C VAL A 204 9.73 -3.17 -13.82
N LEU A 205 9.50 -3.57 -12.56
CA LEU A 205 9.17 -4.95 -12.23
C LEU A 205 7.82 -5.38 -12.78
N ALA A 206 6.81 -4.51 -12.70
CA ALA A 206 5.47 -4.80 -13.22
C ALA A 206 5.49 -4.92 -14.75
N GLY A 207 6.20 -4.02 -15.43
CA GLY A 207 6.30 -3.98 -16.90
C GLY A 207 7.28 -5.00 -17.51
N SER A 208 8.07 -5.70 -16.70
CA SER A 208 9.03 -6.68 -17.21
C SER A 208 8.34 -7.86 -17.90
N PRO A 209 8.80 -8.31 -19.08
CA PRO A 209 8.28 -9.53 -19.71
C PRO A 209 8.62 -10.78 -18.86
N GLN A 210 9.65 -10.69 -18.02
CA GLN A 210 10.06 -11.76 -17.12
C GLN A 210 9.32 -11.66 -15.79
N ASN A 211 9.11 -12.81 -15.16
CA ASN A 211 8.58 -12.91 -13.81
C ASN A 211 9.73 -13.31 -12.88
N ALA A 212 9.86 -12.66 -11.72
CA ALA A 212 10.81 -13.06 -10.70
C ALA A 212 10.16 -13.99 -9.67
N ASP A 213 10.93 -14.96 -9.21
CA ASP A 213 10.61 -15.89 -8.12
C ASP A 213 11.67 -15.90 -7.01
N SER A 214 12.69 -15.04 -7.13
CA SER A 214 13.79 -14.86 -6.18
C SER A 214 14.22 -13.39 -6.08
N VAL A 215 15.05 -13.07 -5.09
CA VAL A 215 15.58 -11.71 -4.90
C VAL A 215 16.57 -11.37 -6.01
N GLU A 216 17.35 -12.36 -6.44
CA GLU A 216 18.31 -12.28 -7.53
C GLU A 216 17.59 -12.00 -8.86
N GLY A 217 16.45 -12.64 -9.12
CA GLY A 217 15.65 -12.35 -10.32
C GLY A 217 15.06 -10.94 -10.31
N VAL A 218 14.70 -10.41 -9.13
CA VAL A 218 14.30 -8.99 -9.01
C VAL A 218 15.47 -8.06 -9.28
N ALA A 219 16.66 -8.39 -8.79
CA ALA A 219 17.87 -7.62 -9.06
C ALA A 219 18.21 -7.60 -10.56
N GLU A 220 18.18 -8.75 -11.24
CA GLU A 220 18.45 -8.86 -12.67
C GLU A 220 17.50 -7.98 -13.51
N ILE A 221 16.20 -7.97 -13.19
CA ILE A 221 15.23 -7.10 -13.87
C ILE A 221 15.57 -5.62 -13.64
N ALA A 222 15.92 -5.24 -12.41
CA ALA A 222 16.27 -3.86 -12.08
C ALA A 222 17.56 -3.41 -12.78
N GLU A 223 18.60 -4.24 -12.78
CA GLU A 223 19.89 -3.99 -13.44
C GLU A 223 19.74 -3.88 -14.96
N THR A 224 18.92 -4.75 -15.56
CA THR A 224 18.59 -4.69 -16.99
C THR A 224 17.92 -3.36 -17.36
N ALA A 225 17.14 -2.78 -16.43
CA ALA A 225 16.54 -1.46 -16.59
C ALA A 225 17.49 -0.29 -16.24
N GLY A 226 18.77 -0.56 -15.96
CA GLY A 226 19.78 0.44 -15.64
C GLY A 226 19.79 0.93 -14.19
N MET A 227 19.08 0.25 -13.28
CA MET A 227 19.10 0.58 -11.85
C MET A 227 20.33 -0.05 -11.18
N GLN A 228 20.90 0.64 -10.19
CA GLN A 228 21.96 0.08 -9.35
C GLN A 228 21.33 -0.56 -8.12
N VAL A 229 21.61 -1.84 -7.89
CA VAL A 229 21.02 -2.60 -6.79
C VAL A 229 22.07 -3.45 -6.08
N GLU A 230 21.80 -3.76 -4.83
CA GLU A 230 22.57 -4.70 -4.03
C GLU A 230 21.62 -5.63 -3.27
N VAL A 231 21.99 -6.90 -3.17
CA VAL A 231 21.19 -7.94 -2.50
C VAL A 231 21.84 -8.32 -1.18
N THR A 232 21.07 -8.34 -0.10
CA THR A 232 21.49 -8.84 1.22
C THR A 232 20.38 -9.71 1.80
N GLY A 233 20.51 -11.03 1.63
CA GLY A 233 19.49 -12.00 2.06
C GLY A 233 18.16 -11.79 1.34
N SER A 234 17.14 -11.32 2.06
CA SER A 234 15.81 -11.03 1.49
C SER A 234 15.57 -9.54 1.22
N GLU A 235 16.59 -8.69 1.37
CA GLU A 235 16.49 -7.26 1.10
C GLU A 235 17.24 -6.90 -0.19
N LEU A 236 16.57 -6.13 -1.06
CA LEU A 236 17.19 -5.42 -2.17
C LEU A 236 17.35 -3.94 -1.81
N THR A 237 18.58 -3.45 -1.92
CA THR A 237 18.90 -2.03 -1.74
C THR A 237 19.08 -1.39 -3.11
N LEU A 238 18.20 -0.45 -3.45
CA LEU A 238 18.41 0.47 -4.56
C LEU A 238 19.46 1.51 -4.17
N VAL A 239 20.54 1.58 -4.93
CA VAL A 239 21.62 2.53 -4.76
C VAL A 239 21.42 3.70 -5.72
N VAL A 240 21.28 4.90 -5.19
CA VAL A 240 21.00 6.09 -5.98
C VAL A 240 22.06 7.15 -5.75
N LYS A 241 22.24 8.05 -6.73
CA LYS A 241 23.07 9.24 -6.57
C LYS A 241 22.24 10.38 -5.96
N PRO A 242 22.87 11.33 -5.25
CA PRO A 242 22.17 12.45 -4.60
C PRO A 242 21.43 13.35 -5.59
#